data_AF-A0A1M3KQK7-F1
#
_entry.id   AF-A0A1M3KQK7-F1
#
_cell.length_a   1.000
_cell.length_b   1.000
_cell.length_c   1.000
_cell.angle_alpha   90.00
_cell.angle_beta   90.00
_cell.angle_gamma   90.00
#
_symmetry.space_group_name_H-M   'P 1'
#
loop_
_entity.id
_entity.type
_entity.pdbx_description
1 polymer ?
#
loop_
_entity_poly.entity_id
_entity_poly.type
_entity_poly.pdbx_seq_one_letter_code
_entity_poly.pdbx_strand_id
1 'polypeptide(L)'
;MPMLRRLSAAFVLVLATSAAMAAESYTGAQTVREKGLEALVAKMGESRPVVKLTFAPDSIVAVTQADAGSDFAQWAVSRMDLGVVNFHFVSGPSAAYDSGIVDDPAGAYFRLSEIDPGQFDAVVAASVAHAQLEDIPVVASVEIARTVSILPEPAYGEIRWTVALRTSEESATVYLTRDGDVIGADLSDTKRAENLDLWSSDDWPMAEAQRVLADVLGRSPVHEVRLYQDYIFVTAEHPTDKELARDYSWRLGGVTRGLVDTPNFVTIGMGDIAPFPFSEVDLTALPRVKAAAREAFGAPDAVITGIEASKPTDRAMGELMVLWEVEFREPNGDEGAVWLDAKGNVVEVKLPESRLPAVGPWLAPATVVDTLRRIGETFGPDAKLSEITISDTEASIDIEDPQAPGEVAHFLMDAREVTRFGSGSFFASLDPGNVFTPADLSGLTAAQLDDMVRRTVERLEMDNGEVFRFTFSRHALIMDPSDNRMMVEIRYGQAQGSGDAGWMTFLLDGTQTDELVP
;
A
#
# COMPACT_ATOMS: atom_id res chain seq x y z
N MET A 1 53.45 70.70 13.86
CA MET A 1 52.19 70.62 13.11
C MET A 1 51.64 69.20 13.18
N PRO A 2 50.68 68.94 14.08
CA PRO A 2 49.75 67.82 13.95
C PRO A 2 48.32 68.37 13.84
N MET A 3 47.60 68.05 12.77
CA MET A 3 46.13 68.08 12.72
C MET A 3 45.72 67.56 11.34
N LEU A 4 45.23 66.32 11.28
CA LEU A 4 44.16 65.83 10.40
C LEU A 4 44.14 64.30 10.50
N ARG A 5 43.40 63.77 11.49
CA ARG A 5 42.89 62.40 11.56
C ARG A 5 42.04 62.27 12.82
N ARG A 6 40.76 62.62 12.71
CA ARG A 6 39.60 62.28 13.56
C ARG A 6 38.45 63.21 13.14
N LEU A 7 37.21 62.70 13.15
CA LEU A 7 35.96 63.21 12.54
C LEU A 7 35.81 62.81 11.06
N SER A 8 34.83 62.02 10.60
CA SER A 8 33.63 61.50 11.27
C SER A 8 33.18 60.21 10.57
N ALA A 9 33.50 59.08 11.20
CA ALA A 9 32.87 57.79 10.96
C ALA A 9 31.48 57.76 11.64
N ALA A 10 30.59 58.68 11.23
CA ALA A 10 29.24 58.84 11.78
C ALA A 10 28.16 58.98 10.70
N PHE A 11 28.45 58.55 9.46
CA PHE A 11 27.50 58.66 8.34
C PHE A 11 27.31 57.35 7.54
N VAL A 12 27.86 56.22 8.01
CA VAL A 12 27.72 54.91 7.36
C VAL A 12 27.06 53.87 8.28
N LEU A 13 26.57 54.28 9.45
CA LEU A 13 25.86 53.42 10.41
C LEU A 13 24.41 53.86 10.66
N VAL A 14 23.69 54.24 9.60
CA VAL A 14 22.22 54.50 9.63
C VAL A 14 21.49 53.80 8.46
N LEU A 15 22.20 53.05 7.60
CA LEU A 15 21.61 52.38 6.42
C LEU A 15 21.62 50.85 6.48
N ALA A 16 21.78 50.26 7.68
CA ALA A 16 21.77 48.80 7.87
C ALA A 16 20.88 48.32 9.03
N THR A 17 19.91 49.14 9.44
CA THR A 17 18.78 48.72 10.29
C THR A 17 17.48 49.35 9.80
N SER A 18 17.26 49.35 8.49
CA SER A 18 15.90 49.14 8.00
C SER A 18 15.62 47.65 8.21
N ALA A 19 15.36 47.26 9.46
CA ALA A 19 14.41 46.19 9.67
C ALA A 19 13.24 46.60 8.78
N ALA A 20 12.96 45.84 7.73
CA ALA A 20 11.69 45.93 7.05
C ALA A 20 10.68 45.93 8.19
N MET A 21 10.04 47.08 8.45
CA MET A 21 8.85 47.07 9.27
C MET A 21 7.95 46.15 8.46
N ALA A 22 7.88 44.88 8.87
CA ALA A 22 6.91 43.95 8.36
C ALA A 22 5.62 44.74 8.49
N ALA A 23 5.03 45.13 7.36
CA ALA A 23 3.80 45.86 7.38
C ALA A 23 2.89 45.03 8.28
N GLU A 24 2.46 45.61 9.43
CA GLU A 24 1.55 44.91 10.32
C GLU A 24 0.42 44.39 9.42
N SER A 25 -0.16 43.22 9.65
CA SER A 25 -1.19 42.66 8.76
C SER A 25 -2.24 41.97 9.62
N TYR A 26 -3.44 41.73 9.10
CA TYR A 26 -4.43 41.00 9.89
C TYR A 26 -4.02 39.55 10.16
N THR A 27 -3.12 38.99 9.34
CA THR A 27 -2.57 37.65 9.54
C THR A 27 -1.28 37.63 10.37
N GLY A 28 -0.61 38.77 10.54
CA GLY A 28 0.73 38.85 11.17
C GLY A 28 0.84 39.71 12.43
N ALA A 29 -0.18 40.50 12.78
CA ALA A 29 -0.17 41.37 13.96
C ALA A 29 -1.48 41.27 14.76
N GLN A 30 -1.40 40.70 15.97
CA GLN A 30 -2.55 40.49 16.85
C GLN A 30 -3.36 41.76 17.10
N THR A 31 -2.70 42.88 17.44
CA THR A 31 -3.36 44.16 17.74
C THR A 31 -4.13 44.72 16.55
N VAL A 32 -3.64 44.52 15.33
CA VAL A 32 -4.31 44.93 14.09
C VAL A 32 -5.50 44.03 13.80
N ARG A 33 -5.33 42.72 13.99
CA ARG A 33 -6.39 41.71 13.87
C ARG A 33 -7.55 41.98 14.81
N GLU A 34 -7.28 42.21 16.09
CA GLU A 34 -8.29 42.51 17.11
C GLU A 34 -9.10 43.77 16.77
N LYS A 35 -8.42 44.87 16.41
CA LYS A 35 -9.09 46.13 16.02
C LYS A 35 -9.94 45.99 14.76
N GLY A 36 -9.44 45.25 13.77
CA GLY A 36 -10.18 44.95 12.54
C GLY A 36 -11.45 44.16 12.83
N LEU A 37 -11.32 43.10 13.64
CA LEU A 37 -12.44 42.26 14.03
C LEU A 37 -13.46 43.04 14.87
N GLU A 38 -13.02 43.85 15.83
CA GLU A 38 -13.88 44.73 16.63
C GLU A 38 -14.68 45.69 15.74
N ALA A 39 -14.01 46.35 14.79
CA ALA A 39 -14.68 47.26 13.85
C ALA A 39 -15.72 46.54 12.99
N LEU A 40 -15.41 45.33 12.53
CA LEU A 40 -16.31 44.49 11.74
C LEU A 40 -17.53 44.04 12.57
N VAL A 41 -17.30 43.55 13.79
CA VAL A 41 -18.33 43.10 14.75
C VAL A 41 -19.27 44.26 15.12
N ALA A 42 -18.73 45.46 15.36
CA ALA A 42 -19.52 46.64 15.67
C ALA A 42 -20.49 47.04 14.55
N LYS A 43 -20.22 46.64 13.29
CA LYS A 43 -21.11 46.89 12.15
C LYS A 43 -22.10 45.75 11.87
N MET A 44 -21.67 44.49 11.96
CA MET A 44 -22.55 43.34 11.73
C MET A 44 -23.50 43.07 12.91
N GLY A 45 -23.10 43.42 14.13
CA GLY A 45 -23.77 43.06 15.39
C GLY A 45 -23.25 41.75 15.99
N GLU A 46 -22.98 41.75 17.30
CA GLU A 46 -22.31 40.67 18.04
C GLU A 46 -23.03 39.31 18.00
N SER A 47 -24.37 39.32 17.91
CA SER A 47 -25.18 38.11 17.94
C SER A 47 -25.49 37.52 16.56
N ARG A 48 -24.96 38.12 15.48
CA ARG A 48 -25.30 37.69 14.13
C ARG A 48 -24.64 36.34 13.83
N PRO A 49 -25.40 35.34 13.34
CA PRO A 49 -24.80 34.08 12.92
C PRO A 49 -23.84 34.26 11.74
N VAL A 50 -22.66 33.64 11.86
CA VAL A 50 -21.56 33.68 10.90
C VAL A 50 -21.49 32.35 10.17
N VAL A 51 -21.28 32.37 8.87
CA VAL A 51 -21.07 31.20 8.01
C VAL A 51 -19.58 30.96 7.80
N LYS A 52 -18.83 32.05 7.62
CA LYS A 52 -17.41 32.02 7.31
C LYS A 52 -16.73 33.30 7.77
N LEU A 53 -15.53 33.17 8.32
CA LEU A 53 -14.64 34.28 8.64
C LEU A 53 -13.28 34.04 7.98
N THR A 54 -12.84 34.95 7.11
CA THR A 54 -11.58 34.84 6.38
C THR A 54 -10.69 36.03 6.70
N PHE A 55 -9.49 35.77 7.19
CA PHE A 55 -8.43 36.74 7.41
C PHE A 55 -7.42 36.65 6.27
N ALA A 56 -7.19 37.75 5.58
CA ALA A 56 -6.11 37.95 4.62
C ALA A 56 -5.19 39.07 5.11
N PRO A 57 -3.98 39.25 4.57
CA PRO A 57 -3.04 40.27 5.06
C PRO A 57 -3.65 41.68 5.17
N ASP A 58 -4.52 42.06 4.23
CA ASP A 58 -5.07 43.40 4.04
C ASP A 58 -6.58 43.53 4.37
N SER A 59 -7.27 42.40 4.61
CA SER A 59 -8.70 42.38 4.89
C SER A 59 -9.16 41.28 5.84
N ILE A 60 -10.28 41.50 6.51
CA ILE A 60 -11.06 40.44 7.18
C ILE A 60 -12.45 40.44 6.57
N VAL A 61 -12.89 39.29 6.08
CA VAL A 61 -14.19 39.10 5.42
C VAL A 61 -15.05 38.17 6.26
N ALA A 62 -16.24 38.60 6.63
CA ALA A 62 -17.25 37.79 7.30
C ALA A 62 -18.45 37.58 6.40
N VAL A 63 -18.83 36.32 6.19
CA VAL A 63 -20.11 35.94 5.58
C VAL A 63 -21.07 35.59 6.72
N THR A 64 -22.23 36.24 6.76
CA THR A 64 -23.22 36.13 7.84
C THR A 64 -24.59 35.82 7.28
N GLN A 65 -25.54 35.47 8.14
CA GLN A 65 -26.96 35.46 7.77
C GLN A 65 -27.40 36.85 7.26
N ALA A 66 -28.11 36.88 6.13
CA ALA A 66 -28.70 38.10 5.57
C ALA A 66 -30.04 38.46 6.23
N ASP A 67 -30.35 39.76 6.28
CA ASP A 67 -31.57 40.27 6.91
C ASP A 67 -32.82 40.15 5.99
N ALA A 68 -32.65 40.15 4.66
CA ALA A 68 -33.70 39.86 3.67
C ALA A 68 -33.13 39.62 2.25
N GLY A 69 -33.74 38.71 1.47
CA GLY A 69 -33.60 38.61 0.01
C GLY A 69 -32.44 37.76 -0.53
N SER A 70 -31.39 37.53 0.25
CA SER A 70 -30.35 36.52 0.01
C SER A 70 -30.24 35.61 1.24
N ASP A 71 -29.63 34.44 1.10
CA ASP A 71 -29.34 33.57 2.26
C ASP A 71 -28.19 34.14 3.08
N PHE A 72 -27.21 34.78 2.41
CA PHE A 72 -26.01 35.31 3.04
C PHE A 72 -25.71 36.77 2.71
N ALA A 73 -25.05 37.44 3.66
CA ALA A 73 -24.53 38.80 3.55
C ALA A 73 -23.04 38.82 3.85
N GLN A 74 -22.26 39.48 3.01
CA GLN A 74 -20.82 39.66 3.19
C GLN A 74 -20.53 41.05 3.76
N TRP A 75 -19.64 41.05 4.75
CA TRP A 75 -19.03 42.23 5.34
C TRP A 75 -17.51 42.12 5.18
N ALA A 76 -16.85 43.23 4.88
CA ALA A 76 -15.40 43.25 4.78
C ALA A 76 -14.84 44.47 5.49
N VAL A 77 -13.83 44.24 6.33
CA VAL A 77 -12.96 45.30 6.84
C VAL A 77 -11.66 45.27 6.05
N SER A 78 -11.28 46.41 5.52
CA SER A 78 -9.99 46.61 4.85
C SER A 78 -9.16 47.60 5.65
N ARG A 79 -7.83 47.50 5.55
CA ARG A 79 -6.95 48.48 6.17
C ARG A 79 -6.43 49.46 5.14
N MET A 80 -6.35 50.73 5.54
CA MET A 80 -5.59 51.75 4.83
C MET A 80 -4.52 52.31 5.74
N ASP A 81 -3.27 52.24 5.28
CA ASP A 81 -2.12 52.79 5.99
C ASP A 81 -1.82 54.19 5.45
N LEU A 82 -2.01 55.21 6.29
CA LEU A 82 -1.68 56.60 5.98
C LEU A 82 -0.51 57.06 6.87
N GLY A 83 0.66 56.48 6.62
CA GLY A 83 1.89 56.77 7.36
C GLY A 83 1.89 56.14 8.76
N VAL A 84 1.70 56.95 9.80
CA VAL A 84 1.68 56.50 11.22
C VAL A 84 0.28 56.22 11.75
N VAL A 85 -0.76 56.39 10.93
CA VAL A 85 -2.16 56.17 11.31
C VAL A 85 -2.75 55.05 10.45
N ASN A 86 -3.27 54.04 11.13
CA ASN A 86 -3.94 52.90 10.51
C ASN A 86 -5.45 53.08 10.66
N PHE A 87 -6.17 53.08 9.54
CA PHE A 87 -7.64 53.15 9.52
C PHE A 87 -8.24 51.81 9.09
N HIS A 88 -9.31 51.41 9.77
CA HIS A 88 -10.10 50.23 9.43
C HIS A 88 -11.40 50.67 8.75
N PHE A 89 -11.59 50.31 7.49
CA PHE A 89 -12.78 50.64 6.71
C PHE A 89 -13.67 49.42 6.57
N VAL A 90 -14.85 49.49 7.16
CA VAL A 90 -15.86 48.43 7.06
C VAL A 90 -16.82 48.73 5.92
N SER A 91 -17.06 47.74 5.08
CA SER A 91 -18.00 47.75 3.95
C SER A 91 -18.98 46.59 4.08
N GLY A 92 -20.18 46.76 3.53
CA GLY A 92 -21.28 45.79 3.60
C GLY A 92 -22.57 46.36 4.21
N PRO A 93 -23.65 45.57 4.25
CA PRO A 93 -23.72 44.21 3.73
C PRO A 93 -23.81 44.21 2.19
N SER A 94 -23.07 43.33 1.52
CA SER A 94 -23.30 42.97 0.12
C SER A 94 -23.88 41.56 0.03
N ALA A 95 -24.73 41.27 -0.96
CA ALA A 95 -25.26 39.93 -1.15
C ALA A 95 -24.12 38.92 -1.38
N ALA A 96 -24.19 37.77 -0.71
CA ALA A 96 -23.32 36.62 -0.94
C ALA A 96 -24.17 35.40 -1.29
N TYR A 97 -23.61 34.49 -2.08
CA TYR A 97 -24.30 33.31 -2.58
C TYR A 97 -23.67 32.05 -2.03
N ASP A 98 -24.50 31.05 -1.70
CA ASP A 98 -24.04 29.69 -1.44
C ASP A 98 -23.58 29.04 -2.76
N SER A 99 -22.64 28.12 -2.63
CA SER A 99 -22.34 27.08 -3.61
C SER A 99 -23.56 26.22 -3.97
N GLY A 100 -24.56 26.12 -3.07
CA GLY A 100 -25.75 25.28 -3.24
C GLY A 100 -25.47 23.79 -3.09
N ILE A 101 -24.35 23.42 -2.47
CA ILE A 101 -23.96 22.02 -2.25
C ILE A 101 -24.81 21.37 -1.15
N VAL A 102 -25.21 22.14 -0.13
CA VAL A 102 -26.04 21.67 1.00
C VAL A 102 -27.37 22.42 0.97
N ASP A 103 -28.48 21.68 0.97
CA ASP A 103 -29.84 22.26 0.84
C ASP A 103 -30.26 23.11 2.04
N ASP A 104 -29.74 22.81 3.24
CA ASP A 104 -30.03 23.56 4.46
C ASP A 104 -28.89 24.56 4.81
N PRO A 105 -29.00 25.84 4.43
CA PRO A 105 -28.00 26.84 4.77
C PRO A 105 -27.94 27.14 6.28
N ALA A 106 -28.96 26.75 7.06
CA ALA A 106 -28.94 26.95 8.51
C ALA A 106 -27.84 26.14 9.21
N GLY A 107 -27.49 24.98 8.65
CA GLY A 107 -26.39 24.15 9.13
C GLY A 107 -25.01 24.81 9.01
N ALA A 108 -24.86 25.82 8.16
CA ALA A 108 -23.59 26.52 7.93
C ALA A 108 -23.23 27.49 9.08
N TYR A 109 -24.23 27.92 9.86
CA TYR A 109 -24.05 28.97 10.84
C TYR A 109 -23.29 28.53 12.10
N PHE A 110 -22.52 29.45 12.66
CA PHE A 110 -21.93 29.41 14.00
C PHE A 110 -21.89 30.82 14.59
N ARG A 111 -21.75 30.91 15.92
CA ARG A 111 -21.54 32.20 16.61
C ARG A 111 -20.05 32.46 16.74
N LEU A 112 -19.63 33.72 16.65
CA LEU A 112 -18.24 34.09 16.89
C LEU A 112 -17.72 33.66 18.27
N SER A 113 -18.60 33.55 19.27
CA SER A 113 -18.25 33.05 20.61
C SER A 113 -17.95 31.56 20.67
N GLU A 114 -18.25 30.78 19.62
CA GLU A 114 -17.90 29.35 19.53
C GLU A 114 -16.43 29.14 19.13
N ILE A 115 -15.74 30.22 18.79
CA ILE A 115 -14.33 30.24 18.41
C ILE A 115 -13.60 31.21 19.33
N ASP A 116 -12.40 30.86 19.75
CA ASP A 116 -11.53 31.75 20.52
C ASP A 116 -10.55 32.47 19.57
N PRO A 117 -10.76 33.76 19.24
CA PRO A 117 -9.84 34.50 18.38
C PRO A 117 -8.43 34.63 18.98
N GLY A 118 -8.28 34.42 20.29
CA GLY A 118 -6.99 34.37 20.98
C GLY A 118 -6.11 33.19 20.56
N GLN A 119 -6.70 32.14 19.97
CA GLN A 119 -5.95 30.98 19.45
C GLN A 119 -5.29 31.23 18.10
N PHE A 120 -5.58 32.34 17.42
CA PHE A 120 -5.14 32.56 16.04
C PHE A 120 -3.63 32.38 15.85
N ASP A 121 -2.81 32.97 16.72
CA ASP A 121 -1.35 32.89 16.58
C ASP A 121 -0.82 31.48 16.89
N ALA A 122 -1.47 30.76 17.81
CA ALA A 122 -1.15 29.36 18.10
C ALA A 122 -1.52 28.44 16.91
N VAL A 123 -2.67 28.67 16.28
CA VAL A 123 -3.14 27.97 15.07
C VAL A 123 -2.17 28.19 13.89
N VAL A 124 -1.75 29.43 13.66
CA VAL A 124 -0.75 29.77 12.64
C VAL A 124 0.58 29.09 12.95
N ALA A 125 1.06 29.18 14.20
CA ALA A 125 2.32 28.55 14.59
C ALA A 125 2.30 27.02 14.40
N ALA A 126 1.20 26.36 14.79
CA ALA A 126 1.01 24.92 14.58
C ALA A 126 0.99 24.57 13.08
N SER A 127 0.37 25.42 12.25
CA SER A 127 0.31 25.23 10.80
C SER A 127 1.68 25.35 10.14
N VAL A 128 2.48 26.36 10.51
CA VAL A 128 3.85 26.53 10.02
C VAL A 128 4.73 25.35 10.45
N ALA A 129 4.61 24.92 11.71
CA ALA A 129 5.36 23.78 12.24
C ALA A 129 5.00 22.46 11.54
N HIS A 130 3.74 22.28 11.14
CA HIS A 130 3.26 21.09 10.46
C HIS A 130 3.64 21.09 8.97
N ALA A 131 3.48 22.22 8.27
CA ALA A 131 3.75 22.31 6.84
C ALA A 131 5.24 22.14 6.48
N GLN A 132 6.16 22.60 7.34
CA GLN A 132 7.60 22.44 7.16
C GLN A 132 8.11 22.88 5.78
N LEU A 133 7.64 24.03 5.28
CA LEU A 133 8.15 24.61 4.04
C LEU A 133 9.64 24.96 4.20
N GLU A 134 10.43 24.89 3.11
CA GLU A 134 11.87 25.12 3.15
C GLU A 134 12.21 26.56 3.55
N ASP A 135 11.41 27.51 3.05
CA ASP A 135 11.52 28.93 3.36
C ASP A 135 10.47 29.36 4.39
N ILE A 136 10.74 30.48 5.06
CA ILE A 136 9.80 31.09 6.01
C ILE A 136 8.50 31.47 5.27
N PRO A 137 7.35 30.86 5.59
CA PRO A 137 6.11 31.14 4.90
C PRO A 137 5.51 32.50 5.28
N VAL A 138 4.77 33.08 4.34
CA VAL A 138 3.75 34.09 4.66
C VAL A 138 2.40 33.40 4.82
N VAL A 139 1.61 33.85 5.79
CA VAL A 139 0.22 33.43 5.96
C VAL A 139 -0.64 34.16 4.94
N ALA A 140 -1.00 33.45 3.86
CA ALA A 140 -1.79 33.99 2.76
C ALA A 140 -3.26 34.18 3.18
N SER A 141 -3.82 33.23 3.93
CA SER A 141 -5.12 33.39 4.55
C SER A 141 -5.31 32.47 5.76
N VAL A 142 -6.23 32.86 6.65
CA VAL A 142 -6.79 32.00 7.69
C VAL A 142 -8.30 32.05 7.56
N GLU A 143 -8.93 30.90 7.31
CA GLU A 143 -10.38 30.77 7.18
C GLU A 143 -10.95 29.96 8.36
N ILE A 144 -12.12 30.38 8.82
CA ILE A 144 -12.90 29.69 9.85
C ILE A 144 -14.29 29.45 9.28
N ALA A 145 -14.64 28.18 9.09
CA ALA A 145 -15.91 27.77 8.53
C ALA A 145 -16.28 26.36 9.00
N ARG A 146 -17.55 25.96 8.84
CA ARG A 146 -17.94 24.56 8.97
C ARG A 146 -17.51 23.79 7.73
N THR A 147 -17.02 22.57 7.91
CA THR A 147 -16.68 21.70 6.78
C THR A 147 -17.93 21.26 6.02
N VAL A 148 -17.81 21.02 4.72
CA VAL A 148 -18.85 20.38 3.93
C VAL A 148 -18.43 18.93 3.69
N SER A 149 -19.23 17.97 4.15
CA SER A 149 -19.13 16.57 3.74
C SER A 149 -20.08 16.35 2.57
N ILE A 150 -19.66 15.61 1.54
CA ILE A 150 -20.48 15.30 0.36
C ILE A 150 -21.14 13.91 0.48
N LEU A 151 -20.55 13.02 1.28
CA LEU A 151 -20.99 11.63 1.43
C LEU A 151 -21.38 11.32 2.88
N PRO A 152 -22.39 10.47 3.13
CA PRO A 152 -23.29 9.86 2.14
C PRO A 152 -24.29 10.85 1.51
N GLU A 153 -24.58 11.96 2.20
CA GLU A 153 -25.37 13.10 1.69
C GLU A 153 -24.65 14.41 2.05
N PRO A 154 -24.79 15.48 1.24
CA PRO A 154 -24.20 16.77 1.54
C PRO A 154 -24.66 17.35 2.89
N ALA A 155 -23.72 17.62 3.79
CA ALA A 155 -24.01 18.19 5.10
C ALA A 155 -22.88 19.06 5.64
N TYR A 156 -23.24 20.05 6.46
CA TYR A 156 -22.29 20.84 7.23
C TYR A 156 -21.81 20.06 8.46
N GLY A 157 -20.49 20.07 8.70
CA GLY A 157 -19.82 19.41 9.80
C GLY A 157 -19.38 20.38 10.89
N GLU A 158 -18.26 20.03 11.53
CA GLU A 158 -17.66 20.81 12.61
C GLU A 158 -16.99 22.09 12.10
N ILE A 159 -16.84 23.07 12.99
CA ILE A 159 -16.10 24.30 12.70
C ILE A 159 -14.60 23.96 12.67
N ARG A 160 -13.89 24.48 11.68
CA ARG A 160 -12.45 24.27 11.50
C ARG A 160 -11.73 25.55 11.13
N TRP A 161 -10.43 25.55 11.43
CA TRP A 161 -9.49 26.53 10.89
C TRP A 161 -8.83 25.94 9.65
N THR A 162 -8.68 26.76 8.62
CA THR A 162 -7.94 26.44 7.40
C THR A 162 -6.89 27.53 7.18
N VAL A 163 -5.62 27.17 7.24
CA VAL A 163 -4.50 28.11 7.14
C VAL A 163 -3.76 27.88 5.83
N ALA A 164 -3.81 28.86 4.93
CA ALA A 164 -3.04 28.83 3.68
C ALA A 164 -1.67 29.50 3.89
N LEU A 165 -0.61 28.74 3.65
CA LEU A 165 0.78 29.15 3.74
C LEU A 165 1.40 29.19 2.35
N ARG A 166 2.26 30.18 2.11
CA ARG A 166 2.94 30.33 0.82
C ARG A 166 4.37 30.84 0.98
N THR A 167 5.28 30.35 0.16
CA THR A 167 6.62 30.95 -0.06
C THR A 167 6.68 31.51 -1.49
N SER A 168 7.86 31.75 -2.03
CA SER A 168 8.02 32.03 -3.48
C SER A 168 7.89 30.78 -4.34
N GLU A 169 8.09 29.59 -3.78
CA GLU A 169 8.23 28.33 -4.51
C GLU A 169 7.26 27.22 -4.06
N GLU A 170 6.67 27.34 -2.86
CA GLU A 170 5.83 26.32 -2.26
C GLU A 170 4.50 26.89 -1.75
N SER A 171 3.49 26.03 -1.67
CA SER A 171 2.24 26.32 -0.96
C SER A 171 1.76 25.12 -0.17
N ALA A 172 1.08 25.40 0.94
CA ALA A 172 0.44 24.39 1.78
C ALA A 172 -0.87 24.94 2.36
N THR A 173 -1.82 24.05 2.60
CA THR A 173 -3.05 24.37 3.34
C THR A 173 -3.15 23.45 4.54
N VAL A 174 -3.16 23.98 5.76
CA VAL A 174 -3.28 23.17 6.98
C VAL A 174 -4.69 23.28 7.55
N TYR A 175 -5.25 22.14 7.96
CA TYR A 175 -6.59 22.03 8.54
C TYR A 175 -6.49 21.71 10.03
N LEU A 176 -7.23 22.45 10.86
CA LEU A 176 -7.23 22.28 12.31
C LEU A 176 -8.66 22.23 12.86
N THR A 177 -8.84 21.51 13.97
CA THR A 177 -10.08 21.55 14.76
C THR A 177 -10.35 22.97 15.24
N ARG A 178 -11.60 23.26 15.64
CA ARG A 178 -11.95 24.57 16.24
C ARG A 178 -11.03 24.99 17.40
N ASP A 179 -10.47 24.01 18.13
CA ASP A 179 -9.66 24.19 19.32
C ASP A 179 -8.16 24.36 19.00
N GLY A 180 -7.79 24.23 17.71
CA GLY A 180 -6.44 24.47 17.19
C GLY A 180 -5.57 23.23 16.99
N ASP A 181 -6.13 22.02 17.09
CA ASP A 181 -5.38 20.77 16.85
C ASP A 181 -5.28 20.49 15.35
N VAL A 182 -4.09 20.21 14.85
CA VAL A 182 -3.87 19.86 13.44
C VAL A 182 -4.49 18.48 13.14
N ILE A 183 -5.33 18.41 12.11
CA ILE A 183 -6.00 17.19 11.68
C ILE A 183 -5.59 16.72 10.27
N GLY A 184 -4.86 17.56 9.53
CA GLY A 184 -4.32 17.23 8.23
C GLY A 184 -3.84 18.47 7.48
N ALA A 185 -3.30 18.26 6.29
CA ALA A 185 -2.88 19.33 5.41
C ALA A 185 -2.96 18.90 3.94
N ASP A 186 -3.08 19.87 3.04
CA ASP A 186 -2.68 19.71 1.65
C ASP A 186 -1.24 20.21 1.51
N LEU A 187 -0.35 19.27 1.19
CA LEU A 187 1.08 19.51 1.02
C LEU A 187 1.54 19.18 -0.41
N SER A 188 0.63 18.98 -1.36
CA SER A 188 0.98 18.53 -2.72
C SER A 188 1.95 19.47 -3.44
N ASP A 189 1.88 20.76 -3.12
CA ASP A 189 2.67 21.82 -3.73
C ASP A 189 3.89 22.21 -2.88
N THR A 190 4.43 21.25 -2.11
CA THR A 190 5.65 21.41 -1.32
C THR A 190 6.78 20.56 -1.90
N LYS A 191 8.02 21.04 -1.81
CA LYS A 191 9.21 20.29 -2.24
C LYS A 191 9.39 19.02 -1.42
N ARG A 192 8.96 19.01 -0.17
CA ARG A 192 8.98 17.81 0.67
C ARG A 192 8.05 16.73 0.11
N ALA A 193 6.87 17.09 -0.37
CA ALA A 193 5.96 16.13 -1.01
C ALA A 193 6.48 15.70 -2.38
N GLU A 194 7.05 16.62 -3.17
CA GLU A 194 7.66 16.30 -4.47
C GLU A 194 8.84 15.32 -4.34
N ASN A 195 9.66 15.49 -3.29
CA ASN A 195 10.84 14.66 -3.04
C ASN A 195 10.55 13.43 -2.16
N LEU A 196 9.28 13.16 -1.83
CA LEU A 196 8.93 11.99 -1.03
C LEU A 196 9.15 10.72 -1.85
N ASP A 197 10.02 9.85 -1.33
CA ASP A 197 10.26 8.52 -1.91
C ASP A 197 10.28 7.48 -0.79
N LEU A 198 9.14 6.81 -0.60
CA LEU A 198 8.95 5.78 0.41
C LEU A 198 9.75 4.50 0.13
N TRP A 199 10.24 4.30 -1.11
CA TRP A 199 11.04 3.13 -1.48
C TRP A 199 12.52 3.36 -1.16
N SER A 200 13.05 4.52 -1.55
CA SER A 200 14.49 4.81 -1.45
C SER A 200 14.89 5.58 -0.19
N SER A 201 13.98 6.32 0.43
CA SER A 201 14.22 7.11 1.64
C SER A 201 13.54 6.52 2.88
N ASP A 202 14.19 6.71 4.03
CA ASP A 202 13.64 6.43 5.35
C ASP A 202 13.36 7.72 6.15
N ASP A 203 13.58 8.90 5.53
CA ASP A 203 13.34 10.22 6.14
C ASP A 203 11.90 10.69 5.93
N TRP A 204 10.95 10.00 6.56
CA TRP A 204 9.53 10.35 6.55
C TRP A 204 8.85 9.88 7.85
N PRO A 205 7.68 10.44 8.23
CA PRO A 205 7.14 10.28 9.57
C PRO A 205 6.38 8.95 9.74
N MET A 206 7.09 7.81 9.67
CA MET A 206 6.53 6.44 9.76
C MET A 206 5.61 6.23 10.96
N ALA A 207 6.02 6.69 12.15
CA ALA A 207 5.24 6.53 13.37
C ALA A 207 3.94 7.34 13.35
N GLU A 208 3.95 8.52 12.71
CA GLU A 208 2.76 9.33 12.53
C GLU A 208 1.82 8.68 11.51
N ALA A 209 2.36 8.23 10.36
CA ALA A 209 1.61 7.51 9.34
C ALA A 209 0.90 6.28 9.94
N GLN A 210 1.64 5.47 10.70
CA GLN A 210 1.11 4.31 11.41
C GLN A 210 -0.06 4.70 12.33
N ARG A 211 0.13 5.74 13.15
CA ARG A 211 -0.88 6.19 14.11
C ARG A 211 -2.14 6.71 13.40
N VAL A 212 -2.01 7.57 12.40
CA VAL A 212 -3.15 8.19 11.71
C VAL A 212 -3.91 7.14 10.88
N LEU A 213 -3.22 6.24 10.19
CA LEU A 213 -3.87 5.11 9.52
C LEU A 213 -4.63 4.22 10.50
N ALA A 214 -4.03 3.86 11.64
CA ALA A 214 -4.68 3.06 12.66
C ALA A 214 -5.95 3.74 13.23
N ASP A 215 -5.92 5.05 13.45
CA ASP A 215 -7.07 5.82 13.92
C ASP A 215 -8.23 5.79 12.92
N VAL A 216 -7.93 5.94 11.62
CA VAL A 216 -8.94 5.97 10.56
C VAL A 216 -9.50 4.58 10.25
N LEU A 217 -8.64 3.56 10.19
CA LEU A 217 -9.02 2.17 9.95
C LEU A 217 -9.79 1.57 11.14
N GLY A 218 -9.49 2.02 12.36
CA GLY A 218 -10.11 1.53 13.58
C GLY A 218 -9.87 0.03 13.79
N ARG A 219 -10.93 -0.77 13.72
CA ARG A 219 -10.88 -2.23 13.88
C ARG A 219 -11.17 -3.00 12.58
N SER A 220 -11.31 -2.31 11.45
CA SER A 220 -11.51 -2.99 10.17
C SER A 220 -10.31 -3.88 9.86
N PRO A 221 -10.52 -5.17 9.54
CA PRO A 221 -9.47 -6.00 8.99
C PRO A 221 -8.92 -5.39 7.69
N VAL A 222 -7.61 -5.53 7.50
CA VAL A 222 -6.84 -5.09 6.35
C VAL A 222 -6.49 -6.31 5.50
N HIS A 223 -6.51 -6.15 4.19
CA HIS A 223 -6.10 -7.17 3.23
C HIS A 223 -4.69 -6.89 2.71
N GLU A 224 -4.37 -5.61 2.49
CA GLU A 224 -3.11 -5.18 1.87
C GLU A 224 -2.69 -3.81 2.42
N VAL A 225 -1.38 -3.63 2.62
CA VAL A 225 -0.73 -2.34 2.82
C VAL A 225 0.38 -2.20 1.79
N ARG A 226 0.16 -1.41 0.74
CA ARG A 226 1.12 -1.19 -0.33
C ARG A 226 1.79 0.17 -0.22
N LEU A 227 3.10 0.21 -0.39
CA LEU A 227 3.84 1.45 -0.52
C LEU A 227 4.10 1.72 -1.99
N TYR A 228 3.61 2.86 -2.45
CA TYR A 228 4.04 3.50 -3.68
C TYR A 228 5.14 4.51 -3.36
N GLN A 229 5.77 5.07 -4.39
CA GLN A 229 6.85 6.03 -4.22
C GLN A 229 6.45 7.22 -3.34
N ASP A 230 5.26 7.80 -3.51
CA ASP A 230 4.82 9.03 -2.83
C ASP A 230 3.62 8.83 -1.87
N TYR A 231 3.13 7.60 -1.67
CA TYR A 231 2.00 7.33 -0.77
C TYR A 231 1.91 5.88 -0.30
N ILE A 232 1.19 5.67 0.80
CA ILE A 232 0.80 4.34 1.28
C ILE A 232 -0.65 4.11 0.90
N PHE A 233 -0.95 2.95 0.34
CA PHE A 233 -2.29 2.50 0.00
C PHE A 233 -2.69 1.35 0.93
N VAL A 234 -3.91 1.37 1.44
CA VAL A 234 -4.43 0.32 2.34
C VAL A 234 -5.81 -0.10 1.87
N THR A 235 -5.97 -1.40 1.61
CA THR A 235 -7.26 -2.02 1.31
C THR A 235 -7.79 -2.68 2.58
N ALA A 236 -8.96 -2.26 3.07
CA ALA A 236 -9.56 -2.80 4.29
C ALA A 236 -11.03 -3.19 4.10
N GLU A 237 -11.55 -4.05 4.97
CA GLU A 237 -12.99 -4.36 4.99
C GLU A 237 -13.82 -3.11 5.29
N HIS A 238 -14.93 -2.96 4.57
CA HIS A 238 -15.87 -1.89 4.85
C HIS A 238 -16.49 -2.09 6.25
N PRO A 239 -16.56 -1.02 7.08
CA PRO A 239 -16.85 -1.14 8.52
C PRO A 239 -18.24 -1.72 8.86
N THR A 240 -19.18 -1.69 7.92
CA THR A 240 -20.55 -2.19 8.11
C THR A 240 -21.00 -3.21 7.07
N ASP A 241 -20.19 -3.51 6.06
CA ASP A 241 -20.57 -4.41 4.96
C ASP A 241 -19.37 -5.25 4.55
N LYS A 242 -19.37 -6.54 4.86
CA LYS A 242 -18.20 -7.41 4.64
C LYS A 242 -18.01 -7.81 3.18
N GLU A 243 -19.03 -7.63 2.34
CA GLU A 243 -18.94 -7.88 0.90
C GLU A 243 -18.24 -6.73 0.16
N LEU A 244 -17.99 -5.61 0.85
CA LEU A 244 -17.30 -4.45 0.31
C LEU A 244 -15.93 -4.25 0.99
N ALA A 245 -14.99 -3.78 0.19
CA ALA A 245 -13.70 -3.27 0.60
C ALA A 245 -13.67 -1.75 0.44
N ARG A 246 -12.80 -1.12 1.20
CA ARG A 246 -12.60 0.31 1.21
C ARG A 246 -11.12 0.63 1.20
N ASP A 247 -10.77 1.51 0.28
CA ASP A 247 -9.39 1.93 0.08
C ASP A 247 -9.10 3.21 0.87
N TYR A 248 -7.90 3.26 1.43
CA TYR A 248 -7.35 4.42 2.11
C TYR A 248 -5.99 4.76 1.49
N SER A 249 -5.66 6.04 1.43
CA SER A 249 -4.34 6.47 0.99
C SER A 249 -3.77 7.45 2.00
N TRP A 250 -2.56 7.17 2.48
CA TRP A 250 -1.80 8.11 3.29
C TRP A 250 -0.74 8.80 2.45
N ARG A 251 -0.70 10.13 2.53
CA ARG A 251 0.37 11.00 2.04
C ARG A 251 0.85 11.87 3.21
N LEU A 252 1.88 12.69 3.02
CA LEU A 252 2.32 13.64 4.06
C LEU A 252 1.20 14.55 4.59
N GLY A 253 0.19 14.83 3.76
CA GLY A 253 -0.99 15.60 4.13
C GLY A 253 -2.01 14.88 5.04
N GLY A 254 -1.88 13.57 5.20
CA GLY A 254 -2.79 12.74 6.00
C GLY A 254 -3.44 11.61 5.20
N VAL A 255 -4.51 11.05 5.76
CA VAL A 255 -5.25 9.92 5.18
C VAL A 255 -6.47 10.41 4.42
N THR A 256 -6.60 9.97 3.16
CA THR A 256 -7.80 10.10 2.36
C THR A 256 -8.47 8.73 2.19
N ARG A 257 -9.77 8.75 1.91
CA ARG A 257 -10.58 7.56 1.61
C ARG A 257 -10.88 7.53 0.12
N GLY A 258 -10.88 6.33 -0.46
CA GLY A 258 -11.44 6.10 -1.79
C GLY A 258 -12.86 6.65 -1.91
N LEU A 259 -13.20 7.15 -3.10
CA LEU A 259 -14.53 7.70 -3.40
C LEU A 259 -15.60 6.62 -3.51
N VAL A 260 -15.19 5.40 -3.86
CA VAL A 260 -16.07 4.27 -4.16
C VAL A 260 -15.58 3.06 -3.36
N ASP A 261 -16.52 2.37 -2.72
CA ASP A 261 -16.25 1.07 -2.10
C ASP A 261 -16.27 0.00 -3.20
N THR A 262 -15.33 -0.95 -3.14
CA THR A 262 -15.14 -2.00 -4.16
C THR A 262 -15.65 -3.34 -3.66
N PRO A 263 -16.00 -4.31 -4.53
CA PRO A 263 -16.28 -5.67 -4.09
C PRO A 263 -15.08 -6.26 -3.34
N ASN A 264 -15.33 -6.90 -2.20
CA ASN A 264 -14.30 -7.56 -1.42
C ASN A 264 -14.01 -8.95 -2.01
N PHE A 265 -13.02 -9.02 -2.92
CA PHE A 265 -12.62 -10.25 -3.59
C PHE A 265 -12.13 -11.35 -2.63
N VAL A 266 -11.55 -10.97 -1.49
CA VAL A 266 -11.12 -11.91 -0.44
C VAL A 266 -12.33 -12.61 0.18
N THR A 267 -13.37 -11.85 0.57
CA THR A 267 -14.58 -12.43 1.20
C THR A 267 -15.36 -13.34 0.25
N ILE A 268 -15.32 -13.10 -1.06
CA ILE A 268 -16.00 -13.96 -2.06
C ILE A 268 -15.14 -15.12 -2.57
N GLY A 269 -13.99 -15.38 -1.93
CA GLY A 269 -13.12 -16.53 -2.23
C GLY A 269 -12.35 -16.42 -3.55
N MET A 270 -12.13 -15.20 -4.04
CA MET A 270 -11.37 -14.90 -5.26
C MET A 270 -9.99 -14.28 -4.98
N GLY A 271 -9.62 -14.12 -3.71
CA GLY A 271 -8.31 -13.60 -3.30
C GLY A 271 -7.38 -14.71 -2.80
N ASP A 272 -6.08 -14.46 -2.94
CA ASP A 272 -4.95 -15.26 -2.46
C ASP A 272 -4.37 -14.73 -1.13
N ILE A 273 -4.99 -13.72 -0.55
CA ILE A 273 -4.59 -13.10 0.73
C ILE A 273 -5.68 -13.28 1.80
N ALA A 274 -5.27 -13.45 3.05
CA ALA A 274 -6.15 -13.47 4.21
C ALA A 274 -6.22 -12.09 4.88
N PRO A 275 -7.37 -11.72 5.49
CA PRO A 275 -7.45 -10.48 6.26
C PRO A 275 -6.63 -10.55 7.55
N PHE A 276 -6.08 -9.42 7.98
CA PHE A 276 -5.32 -9.26 9.22
C PHE A 276 -5.58 -7.90 9.88
N PRO A 277 -5.43 -7.75 11.21
CA PRO A 277 -5.52 -6.44 11.85
C PRO A 277 -4.32 -5.57 11.47
N PHE A 278 -4.54 -4.28 11.19
CA PHE A 278 -3.46 -3.33 10.84
C PHE A 278 -2.32 -3.27 11.87
N SER A 279 -2.58 -3.63 13.13
CA SER A 279 -1.57 -3.71 14.20
C SER A 279 -0.51 -4.81 13.99
N GLU A 280 -0.73 -5.76 13.08
CA GLU A 280 0.30 -6.75 12.67
C GLU A 280 1.35 -6.13 11.72
N VAL A 281 1.10 -4.94 11.19
CA VAL A 281 2.04 -4.18 10.35
C VAL A 281 2.69 -3.07 11.18
N ASP A 282 4.01 -2.99 11.11
CA ASP A 282 4.82 -1.93 11.73
C ASP A 282 5.59 -1.15 10.66
N LEU A 283 5.05 0.00 10.26
CA LEU A 283 5.72 0.90 9.29
C LEU A 283 7.08 1.38 9.80
N THR A 284 7.30 1.44 11.11
CA THR A 284 8.60 1.86 11.68
C THR A 284 9.68 0.80 11.52
N ALA A 285 9.31 -0.44 11.17
CA ALA A 285 10.25 -1.50 10.85
C ALA A 285 10.79 -1.44 9.42
N LEU A 286 10.22 -0.60 8.54
CA LEU A 286 10.57 -0.53 7.11
C LEU A 286 12.07 -0.31 6.82
N PRO A 287 12.83 0.55 7.54
CA PRO A 287 14.26 0.69 7.31
C PRO A 287 15.01 -0.64 7.46
N ARG A 288 14.65 -1.42 8.48
CA ARG A 288 15.23 -2.75 8.72
C ARG A 288 14.76 -3.76 7.66
N VAL A 289 13.48 -3.74 7.29
CA VAL A 289 12.91 -4.60 6.24
C VAL A 289 13.63 -4.36 4.91
N LYS A 290 13.76 -3.10 4.47
CA LYS A 290 14.47 -2.73 3.24
C LYS A 290 15.94 -3.16 3.27
N ALA A 291 16.63 -2.94 4.40
CA ALA A 291 18.03 -3.32 4.55
C ALA A 291 18.22 -4.84 4.44
N ALA A 292 17.41 -5.62 5.17
CA ALA A 292 17.46 -7.08 5.13
C ALA A 292 17.08 -7.63 3.74
N ALA A 293 16.08 -7.02 3.09
CA ALA A 293 15.69 -7.38 1.73
C ALA A 293 16.83 -7.17 0.73
N ARG A 294 17.49 -6.00 0.77
CA ARG A 294 18.65 -5.70 -0.10
C ARG A 294 19.81 -6.67 0.12
N GLU A 295 20.11 -7.00 1.38
CA GLU A 295 21.15 -7.96 1.72
C GLU A 295 20.83 -9.36 1.17
N ALA A 296 19.59 -9.83 1.39
CA ALA A 296 19.14 -11.13 0.94
C ALA A 296 19.07 -11.25 -0.58
N PHE A 297 18.64 -10.20 -1.26
CA PHE A 297 18.56 -10.17 -2.71
C PHE A 297 19.95 -10.19 -3.38
N GLY A 298 20.94 -9.56 -2.74
CA GLY A 298 22.35 -9.67 -3.12
C GLY A 298 22.74 -8.99 -4.44
N ALA A 299 21.92 -8.06 -4.95
CA ALA A 299 22.22 -7.24 -6.13
C ALA A 299 22.24 -5.74 -5.74
N PRO A 300 23.42 -5.12 -5.57
CA PRO A 300 23.55 -3.76 -5.06
C PRO A 300 22.98 -2.69 -6.01
N ASP A 301 22.97 -2.96 -7.31
CA ASP A 301 22.47 -2.05 -8.34
C ASP A 301 20.96 -2.22 -8.61
N ALA A 302 20.29 -3.15 -7.92
CA ALA A 302 18.86 -3.34 -8.05
C ALA A 302 18.08 -2.24 -7.32
N VAL A 303 17.02 -1.77 -7.97
CA VAL A 303 16.11 -0.77 -7.41
C VAL A 303 14.89 -1.46 -6.82
N ILE A 304 14.34 -0.90 -5.74
CA ILE A 304 13.07 -1.36 -5.19
C ILE A 304 11.96 -0.79 -6.08
N THR A 305 11.02 -1.63 -6.49
CA THR A 305 9.88 -1.25 -7.34
C THR A 305 8.53 -1.36 -6.63
N GLY A 306 8.50 -2.04 -5.48
CA GLY A 306 7.29 -2.25 -4.69
C GLY A 306 7.64 -2.71 -3.29
N ILE A 307 6.84 -2.29 -2.31
CA ILE A 307 6.84 -2.85 -0.96
C ILE A 307 5.39 -3.07 -0.57
N GLU A 308 5.04 -4.28 -0.19
CA GLU A 308 3.69 -4.67 0.18
C GLU A 308 3.71 -5.44 1.50
N ALA A 309 2.76 -5.19 2.40
CA ALA A 309 2.43 -6.11 3.47
C ALA A 309 1.09 -6.78 3.20
N SER A 310 1.11 -8.10 3.15
CA SER A 310 -0.07 -8.94 2.95
C SER A 310 0.06 -10.22 3.79
N LYS A 311 -1.01 -11.00 3.88
CA LYS A 311 -1.03 -12.32 4.55
C LYS A 311 -1.35 -13.40 3.52
N PRO A 312 -0.37 -13.77 2.67
CA PRO A 312 -0.60 -14.63 1.52
C PRO A 312 -0.95 -16.06 1.95
N THR A 313 -1.94 -16.65 1.26
CA THR A 313 -2.48 -18.00 1.47
C THR A 313 -2.03 -19.00 0.40
N ASP A 314 -1.38 -18.49 -0.65
CA ASP A 314 -0.91 -19.21 -1.83
C ASP A 314 0.56 -19.68 -1.71
N ARG A 315 1.21 -19.39 -0.59
CA ARG A 315 2.59 -19.81 -0.35
C ARG A 315 2.70 -21.32 -0.17
N ALA A 316 3.75 -21.90 -0.77
CA ALA A 316 4.07 -23.32 -0.63
C ALA A 316 4.36 -23.75 0.81
N MET A 317 4.90 -22.84 1.62
CA MET A 317 5.43 -23.17 2.94
C MET A 317 5.27 -22.03 3.95
N GLY A 318 5.34 -22.41 5.22
CA GLY A 318 5.35 -21.49 6.36
C GLY A 318 4.00 -21.34 7.04
N GLU A 319 4.04 -20.83 8.27
CA GLU A 319 2.83 -20.43 8.99
C GLU A 319 2.17 -19.25 8.29
N LEU A 320 0.83 -19.26 8.23
CA LEU A 320 0.03 -18.18 7.67
C LEU A 320 0.19 -16.91 8.55
N MET A 321 1.01 -15.97 8.10
CA MET A 321 1.37 -14.75 8.82
C MET A 321 1.51 -13.56 7.87
N VAL A 322 1.48 -12.34 8.42
CA VAL A 322 1.76 -11.13 7.65
C VAL A 322 3.23 -11.11 7.25
N LEU A 323 3.47 -10.86 5.97
CA LEU A 323 4.80 -10.75 5.37
C LEU A 323 4.94 -9.41 4.67
N TRP A 324 6.15 -8.86 4.72
CA TRP A 324 6.59 -7.80 3.83
C TRP A 324 7.18 -8.42 2.57
N GLU A 325 6.58 -8.17 1.42
CA GLU A 325 7.17 -8.40 0.11
C GLU A 325 7.90 -7.15 -0.35
N VAL A 326 9.17 -7.28 -0.71
CA VAL A 326 9.99 -6.22 -1.29
C VAL A 326 10.39 -6.65 -2.70
N GLU A 327 9.83 -5.98 -3.70
CA GLU A 327 10.09 -6.22 -5.11
C GLU A 327 11.32 -5.44 -5.58
N PHE A 328 12.14 -6.09 -6.40
CA PHE A 328 13.37 -5.54 -6.96
C PHE A 328 13.38 -5.66 -8.49
N ARG A 329 13.99 -4.67 -9.14
CA ARG A 329 14.34 -4.72 -10.57
C ARG A 329 15.84 -4.49 -10.76
N GLU A 330 16.49 -5.39 -11.48
CA GLU A 330 17.91 -5.28 -11.87
C GLU A 330 18.09 -4.41 -13.14
N PRO A 331 19.30 -3.89 -13.43
CA PRO A 331 19.55 -3.02 -14.59
C PRO A 331 19.24 -3.66 -15.96
N ASN A 332 19.27 -4.99 -16.05
CA ASN A 332 18.89 -5.73 -17.26
C ASN A 332 17.36 -5.82 -17.46
N GLY A 333 16.58 -5.37 -16.49
CA GLY A 333 15.11 -5.42 -16.48
C GLY A 333 14.52 -6.62 -15.77
N ASP A 334 15.34 -7.57 -15.30
CA ASP A 334 14.83 -8.74 -14.60
C ASP A 334 14.32 -8.35 -13.20
N GLU A 335 13.30 -9.06 -12.74
CA GLU A 335 12.61 -8.78 -11.48
C GLU A 335 12.72 -9.95 -10.52
N GLY A 336 12.71 -9.65 -9.23
CA GLY A 336 12.64 -10.64 -8.17
C GLY A 336 12.09 -10.00 -6.90
N ALA A 337 11.93 -10.79 -5.85
CA ALA A 337 11.31 -10.32 -4.62
C ALA A 337 11.91 -11.01 -3.38
N VAL A 338 11.77 -10.36 -2.23
CA VAL A 338 12.14 -10.92 -0.93
C VAL A 338 10.94 -10.79 0.01
N TRP A 339 10.52 -11.89 0.62
CA TRP A 339 9.51 -11.90 1.67
C TRP A 339 10.17 -11.94 3.05
N LEU A 340 9.71 -11.08 3.95
CA LEU A 340 10.20 -10.95 5.31
C LEU A 340 9.05 -10.98 6.31
N ASP A 341 9.27 -11.53 7.50
CA ASP A 341 8.28 -11.44 8.58
C ASP A 341 8.18 -10.00 9.13
N ALA A 342 7.20 -9.75 10.01
CA ALA A 342 7.03 -8.44 10.67
C ALA A 342 8.26 -7.97 11.48
N LYS A 343 9.20 -8.86 11.80
CA LYS A 343 10.47 -8.55 12.49
C LYS A 343 11.62 -8.29 11.50
N GLY A 344 11.38 -8.38 10.20
CA GLY A 344 12.40 -8.23 9.16
C GLY A 344 13.31 -9.44 9.00
N ASN A 345 12.91 -10.62 9.46
CA ASN A 345 13.62 -11.86 9.14
C ASN A 345 13.21 -12.34 7.76
N VAL A 346 14.18 -12.69 6.93
CA VAL A 346 13.94 -13.23 5.58
C VAL A 346 13.25 -14.58 5.69
N VAL A 347 12.12 -14.71 5.03
CA VAL A 347 11.35 -15.95 4.94
C VAL A 347 11.59 -16.62 3.59
N GLU A 348 11.65 -15.84 2.51
CA GLU A 348 11.78 -16.36 1.14
C GLU A 348 12.43 -15.33 0.21
N VAL A 349 13.14 -15.81 -0.80
CA VAL A 349 13.78 -14.99 -1.84
C VAL A 349 13.44 -15.58 -3.21
N LYS A 350 12.78 -14.78 -4.05
CA LYS A 350 12.57 -15.05 -5.48
C LYS A 350 13.65 -14.33 -6.27
N LEU A 351 14.57 -15.11 -6.82
CA LEU A 351 15.66 -14.59 -7.63
C LEU A 351 15.17 -14.24 -9.05
N PRO A 352 15.79 -13.23 -9.70
CA PRO A 352 15.53 -12.92 -11.10
C PRO A 352 15.90 -14.06 -12.05
N GLU A 353 15.25 -14.10 -13.21
CA GLU A 353 15.39 -15.20 -14.18
C GLU A 353 16.85 -15.44 -14.61
N SER A 354 17.62 -14.39 -14.88
CA SER A 354 19.04 -14.53 -15.26
C SER A 354 19.94 -15.13 -14.17
N ARG A 355 19.48 -15.16 -12.91
CA ARG A 355 20.20 -15.70 -11.76
C ARG A 355 19.72 -17.10 -11.37
N LEU A 356 18.67 -17.61 -12.01
CA LEU A 356 18.21 -18.98 -11.81
C LEU A 356 19.14 -19.96 -12.52
N PRO A 357 19.34 -21.17 -11.96
CA PRO A 357 20.02 -22.24 -12.68
C PRO A 357 19.27 -22.57 -13.97
N ALA A 358 20.00 -22.83 -15.06
CA ALA A 358 19.38 -23.39 -16.25
C ALA A 358 18.82 -24.78 -15.90
N VAL A 359 17.50 -24.94 -15.95
CA VAL A 359 16.87 -26.25 -15.83
C VAL A 359 17.02 -26.96 -17.17
N GLY A 360 17.54 -28.18 -17.14
CA GLY A 360 17.58 -29.04 -18.33
C GLY A 360 16.16 -29.35 -18.82
N PRO A 361 15.98 -30.15 -19.89
CA PRO A 361 14.66 -30.58 -20.30
C PRO A 361 13.93 -31.22 -19.10
N TRP A 362 12.73 -30.75 -18.77
CA TRP A 362 11.96 -31.18 -17.59
C TRP A 362 11.73 -32.68 -17.53
N LEU A 363 11.57 -33.29 -18.69
CA LEU A 363 11.27 -34.71 -18.86
C LEU A 363 12.54 -35.56 -19.04
N ALA A 364 13.74 -34.97 -18.97
CA ALA A 364 14.95 -35.75 -18.91
C ALA A 364 15.00 -36.52 -17.57
N PRO A 365 15.36 -37.82 -17.54
CA PRO A 365 15.32 -38.63 -16.32
C PRO A 365 16.10 -38.03 -15.13
N ALA A 366 17.23 -37.36 -15.39
CA ALA A 366 18.00 -36.68 -14.35
C ALA A 366 17.23 -35.49 -13.75
N THR A 367 16.62 -34.65 -14.60
CA THR A 367 15.80 -33.51 -14.17
C THR A 367 14.61 -33.98 -13.36
N VAL A 368 13.92 -35.05 -13.78
CA VAL A 368 12.79 -35.63 -13.04
C VAL A 368 13.20 -36.06 -11.64
N VAL A 369 14.30 -36.81 -11.50
CA VAL A 369 14.79 -37.26 -10.18
C VAL A 369 15.21 -36.07 -9.31
N ASP A 370 15.84 -35.05 -9.89
CA ASP A 370 16.17 -33.81 -9.18
C ASP A 370 14.92 -33.03 -8.73
N THR A 371 13.88 -32.99 -9.55
CA THR A 371 12.58 -32.40 -9.20
C THR A 371 11.95 -33.13 -8.01
N LEU A 372 11.93 -34.47 -8.02
CA LEU A 372 11.42 -35.25 -6.88
C LEU A 372 12.21 -34.99 -5.59
N ARG A 373 13.54 -34.86 -5.69
CA ARG A 373 14.39 -34.48 -4.55
C ARG A 373 14.03 -33.09 -4.04
N ARG A 374 13.87 -32.11 -4.93
CA ARG A 374 13.49 -30.73 -4.57
C ARG A 374 12.11 -30.70 -3.89
N ILE A 375 11.14 -31.50 -4.35
CA ILE A 375 9.84 -31.63 -3.67
C ILE A 375 10.03 -32.11 -2.22
N GLY A 376 10.90 -33.10 -1.97
CA GLY A 376 11.22 -33.57 -0.62
C GLY A 376 11.96 -32.53 0.24
N GLU A 377 12.83 -31.71 -0.35
CA GLU A 377 13.50 -30.61 0.33
C GLU A 377 12.54 -29.47 0.70
N THR A 378 11.59 -29.17 -0.18
CA THR A 378 10.53 -28.18 0.01
C THR A 378 9.57 -28.64 1.10
N PHE A 379 8.81 -29.71 0.89
CA PHE A 379 7.72 -30.08 1.80
C PHE A 379 8.17 -30.89 3.03
N GLY A 380 9.42 -31.34 3.04
CA GLY A 380 9.98 -32.15 4.11
C GLY A 380 9.77 -33.66 3.90
N PRO A 381 10.53 -34.51 4.62
CA PRO A 381 10.59 -35.95 4.35
C PRO A 381 9.32 -36.71 4.72
N ASP A 382 8.47 -36.15 5.58
CA ASP A 382 7.24 -36.78 6.09
C ASP A 382 5.97 -36.24 5.41
N ALA A 383 6.11 -35.41 4.37
CA ALA A 383 4.98 -34.81 3.68
C ALA A 383 4.13 -35.90 2.99
N LYS A 384 2.80 -35.85 3.18
CA LYS A 384 1.88 -36.83 2.61
C LYS A 384 1.46 -36.41 1.21
N LEU A 385 2.09 -37.00 0.20
CA LEU A 385 1.84 -36.77 -1.22
C LEU A 385 0.78 -37.75 -1.72
N SER A 386 -0.18 -37.29 -2.50
CA SER A 386 -1.16 -38.14 -3.20
C SER A 386 -0.71 -38.43 -4.63
N GLU A 387 -0.22 -37.41 -5.34
CA GLU A 387 0.22 -37.53 -6.74
C GLU A 387 1.27 -36.47 -7.06
N ILE A 388 2.26 -36.84 -7.87
CA ILE A 388 3.16 -35.88 -8.54
C ILE A 388 3.08 -36.15 -10.03
N THR A 389 2.74 -35.13 -10.81
CA THR A 389 2.77 -35.17 -12.27
C THR A 389 3.84 -34.21 -12.77
N ILE A 390 4.72 -34.63 -13.67
CA ILE A 390 5.76 -33.79 -14.28
C ILE A 390 5.51 -33.74 -15.78
N SER A 391 5.35 -32.53 -16.32
CA SER A 391 5.20 -32.22 -17.75
C SER A 391 6.49 -31.64 -18.34
N ASP A 392 6.42 -31.15 -19.57
CA ASP A 392 7.52 -30.48 -20.27
C ASP A 392 7.87 -29.10 -19.70
N THR A 393 7.01 -28.52 -18.85
CA THR A 393 7.16 -27.17 -18.30
C THR A 393 7.20 -27.10 -16.78
N GLU A 394 6.55 -28.02 -16.07
CA GLU A 394 6.34 -27.93 -14.62
C GLU A 394 6.07 -29.29 -13.98
N ALA A 395 6.04 -29.31 -12.65
CA ALA A 395 5.50 -30.40 -11.86
C ALA A 395 4.24 -29.93 -11.10
N SER A 396 3.17 -30.71 -11.14
CA SER A 396 1.97 -30.51 -10.33
C SER A 396 1.92 -31.53 -9.20
N ILE A 397 1.63 -31.09 -7.99
CA ILE A 397 1.83 -31.85 -6.75
C ILE A 397 0.54 -31.76 -5.92
N ASP A 398 -0.13 -32.89 -5.75
CA ASP A 398 -1.22 -33.01 -4.79
C ASP A 398 -0.68 -33.55 -3.47
N ILE A 399 -0.85 -32.79 -2.39
CA ILE A 399 -0.23 -33.05 -1.08
C ILE A 399 -1.17 -32.63 0.06
N GLU A 400 -0.98 -33.23 1.25
CA GLU A 400 -1.58 -32.70 2.48
C GLU A 400 -1.12 -31.26 2.69
N ASP A 401 -2.09 -30.35 2.81
CA ASP A 401 -1.86 -28.92 2.89
C ASP A 401 -1.02 -28.57 4.14
N PRO A 402 0.20 -28.02 3.97
CA PRO A 402 1.03 -27.62 5.10
C PRO A 402 0.39 -26.55 5.98
N GLN A 403 -0.53 -25.75 5.43
CA GLN A 403 -1.26 -24.68 6.13
C GLN A 403 -2.60 -25.17 6.70
N ALA A 404 -3.14 -26.29 6.23
CA ALA A 404 -4.40 -26.88 6.69
C ALA A 404 -4.30 -28.42 6.81
N PRO A 405 -3.63 -28.95 7.86
CA PRO A 405 -3.42 -30.39 8.01
C PRO A 405 -4.72 -31.19 7.94
N GLY A 406 -4.73 -32.25 7.12
CA GLY A 406 -5.92 -33.07 6.84
C GLY A 406 -6.71 -32.65 5.59
N GLU A 407 -6.35 -31.56 4.94
CA GLU A 407 -6.89 -31.15 3.63
C GLU A 407 -5.87 -31.38 2.52
N VAL A 408 -6.33 -31.53 1.26
CA VAL A 408 -5.43 -31.63 0.10
C VAL A 408 -5.31 -30.28 -0.59
N ALA A 409 -4.08 -29.86 -0.85
CA ALA A 409 -3.78 -28.71 -1.69
C ALA A 409 -3.01 -29.15 -2.95
N HIS A 410 -3.21 -28.38 -4.02
CA HIS A 410 -2.52 -28.53 -5.29
C HIS A 410 -1.42 -27.46 -5.41
N PHE A 411 -0.19 -27.89 -5.66
CA PHE A 411 0.95 -27.00 -5.90
C PHE A 411 1.52 -27.21 -7.29
N LEU A 412 1.99 -26.12 -7.90
CA LEU A 412 2.80 -26.15 -9.11
C LEU A 412 4.24 -25.84 -8.73
N MET A 413 5.18 -26.58 -9.32
CA MET A 413 6.60 -26.35 -9.20
C MET A 413 7.18 -26.19 -10.60
N ASP A 414 7.77 -25.04 -10.86
CA ASP A 414 8.55 -24.80 -12.06
C ASP A 414 10.05 -24.61 -11.70
N ALA A 415 10.83 -24.08 -12.64
CA ALA A 415 12.26 -23.84 -12.46
C ALA A 415 12.53 -22.78 -11.38
N ARG A 416 11.52 -21.95 -11.11
CA ARG A 416 11.58 -20.68 -10.41
C ARG A 416 11.07 -20.86 -8.98
N GLU A 417 9.89 -21.45 -8.83
CA GLU A 417 9.16 -21.43 -7.56
C GLU A 417 8.27 -22.66 -7.35
N VAL A 418 7.71 -22.73 -6.15
CA VAL A 418 6.60 -23.64 -5.81
C VAL A 418 5.45 -22.75 -5.37
N THR A 419 4.32 -22.83 -6.05
CA THR A 419 3.13 -22.01 -5.79
C THR A 419 1.94 -22.88 -5.49
N ARG A 420 1.08 -22.46 -4.56
CA ARG A 420 -0.21 -23.10 -4.34
C ARG A 420 -1.15 -22.64 -5.44
N PHE A 421 -1.72 -23.58 -6.17
CA PHE A 421 -2.66 -23.29 -7.25
C PHE A 421 -4.12 -23.41 -6.78
N GLY A 422 -4.40 -24.26 -5.78
CA GLY A 422 -5.74 -24.38 -5.23
C GLY A 422 -5.97 -25.65 -4.42
N SER A 423 -7.21 -26.12 -4.42
CA SER A 423 -7.58 -27.41 -3.84
C SER A 423 -6.98 -28.56 -4.65
N GLY A 424 -6.70 -29.68 -3.97
CA GLY A 424 -6.26 -30.91 -4.63
C GLY A 424 -7.12 -31.33 -5.81
N SER A 425 -6.53 -32.08 -6.74
CA SER A 425 -7.28 -32.66 -7.85
C SER A 425 -8.44 -33.54 -7.36
N PHE A 426 -9.47 -33.73 -8.20
CA PHE A 426 -10.63 -34.57 -7.86
C PHE A 426 -10.25 -36.02 -7.49
N PHE A 427 -9.10 -36.49 -7.95
CA PHE A 427 -8.60 -37.84 -7.69
C PHE A 427 -7.68 -37.92 -6.47
N ALA A 428 -7.21 -36.78 -5.96
CA ALA A 428 -6.32 -36.77 -4.81
C ALA A 428 -7.03 -37.21 -3.53
N SER A 429 -6.37 -38.03 -2.73
CA SER A 429 -6.90 -38.55 -1.47
C SER A 429 -5.81 -38.70 -0.42
N LEU A 430 -6.12 -38.31 0.82
CA LEU A 430 -5.26 -38.54 1.98
C LEU A 430 -5.49 -39.90 2.65
N ASP A 431 -6.25 -40.80 2.02
CA ASP A 431 -6.43 -42.16 2.53
C ASP A 431 -5.07 -42.87 2.62
N PRO A 432 -4.76 -43.61 3.70
CA PRO A 432 -3.45 -44.23 3.92
C PRO A 432 -2.92 -45.12 2.79
N GLY A 433 -3.81 -45.65 1.94
CA GLY A 433 -3.44 -46.44 0.76
C GLY A 433 -2.97 -45.61 -0.44
N ASN A 434 -3.44 -44.37 -0.55
CA ASN A 434 -3.20 -43.49 -1.70
C ASN A 434 -2.02 -42.53 -1.47
N VAL A 435 -1.65 -42.29 -0.21
CA VAL A 435 -0.56 -41.38 0.14
C VAL A 435 0.81 -42.07 0.16
N PHE A 436 1.82 -41.33 -0.27
CA PHE A 436 3.23 -41.67 -0.16
C PHE A 436 4.03 -40.50 0.42
N THR A 437 5.27 -40.75 0.78
CA THR A 437 6.22 -39.73 1.27
C THR A 437 7.37 -39.56 0.28
N PRO A 438 8.10 -38.43 0.30
CA PRO A 438 9.33 -38.31 -0.49
C PRO A 438 10.33 -39.46 -0.26
N ALA A 439 10.35 -40.05 0.93
CA ALA A 439 11.19 -41.20 1.24
C ALA A 439 10.85 -42.44 0.40
N ASP A 440 9.59 -42.63 0.01
CA ASP A 440 9.16 -43.75 -0.83
C ASP A 440 9.77 -43.67 -2.24
N LEU A 441 10.11 -42.46 -2.70
CA LEU A 441 10.73 -42.20 -4.01
C LEU A 441 12.27 -42.25 -3.99
N SER A 442 12.89 -42.29 -2.81
CA SER A 442 14.34 -42.15 -2.64
C SER A 442 15.19 -43.25 -3.32
N GLY A 443 14.58 -44.39 -3.64
CA GLY A 443 15.23 -45.50 -4.35
C GLY A 443 15.28 -45.33 -5.88
N LEU A 444 14.57 -44.35 -6.45
CA LEU A 444 14.51 -44.13 -7.89
C LEU A 444 15.74 -43.35 -8.37
N THR A 445 16.49 -43.94 -9.29
CA THR A 445 17.66 -43.30 -9.92
C THR A 445 17.38 -42.87 -11.35
N ALA A 446 18.14 -41.90 -11.85
CA ALA A 446 18.05 -41.47 -13.24
C ALA A 446 18.28 -42.62 -14.23
N ALA A 447 19.15 -43.58 -13.90
CA ALA A 447 19.41 -44.75 -14.74
C ALA A 447 18.23 -45.73 -14.80
N GLN A 448 17.50 -45.92 -13.69
CA GLN A 448 16.29 -46.74 -13.68
C GLN A 448 15.18 -46.07 -14.48
N LEU A 449 15.00 -44.75 -14.31
CA LEU A 449 13.99 -44.01 -15.04
C LEU A 449 14.30 -43.95 -16.54
N ASP A 450 15.57 -43.81 -16.92
CA ASP A 450 16.03 -43.90 -18.32
C ASP A 450 15.73 -45.29 -18.94
N ASP A 451 15.94 -46.38 -18.20
CA ASP A 451 15.55 -47.73 -18.65
C ASP A 451 14.04 -47.86 -18.87
N MET A 452 13.22 -47.34 -17.93
CA MET A 452 11.76 -47.33 -18.06
C MET A 452 11.30 -46.52 -19.28
N VAL A 453 11.89 -45.33 -19.51
CA VAL A 453 11.63 -44.50 -20.69
C VAL A 453 11.99 -45.26 -21.96
N ARG A 454 13.20 -45.83 -22.03
CA ARG A 454 13.65 -46.61 -23.20
C ARG A 454 12.68 -47.75 -23.52
N ARG A 455 12.26 -48.52 -22.50
CA ARG A 455 11.28 -49.60 -22.66
C ARG A 455 9.91 -49.09 -23.11
N THR A 456 9.51 -47.90 -22.65
CA THR A 456 8.27 -47.24 -23.08
C THR A 456 8.30 -46.89 -24.57
N VAL A 457 9.39 -46.25 -25.00
CA VAL A 457 9.61 -45.89 -26.41
C VAL A 457 9.65 -47.14 -27.30
N GLU A 458 10.42 -48.16 -26.88
CA GLU A 458 10.55 -49.44 -27.60
C GLU A 458 9.22 -50.21 -27.69
N ARG A 459 8.36 -50.10 -26.67
CA ARG A 459 7.10 -50.84 -26.63
C ARG A 459 5.99 -50.19 -27.46
N LEU A 460 5.91 -48.86 -27.42
CA LEU A 460 4.82 -48.10 -28.04
C LEU A 460 5.09 -47.74 -29.50
N GLU A 461 6.37 -47.69 -29.92
CA GLU A 461 6.80 -47.53 -31.33
C GLU A 461 6.05 -46.43 -32.12
N MET A 462 5.75 -45.31 -31.48
CA MET A 462 4.96 -44.23 -32.10
C MET A 462 5.81 -43.31 -32.98
N ASP A 463 5.30 -43.01 -34.18
CA ASP A 463 5.94 -42.07 -35.12
C ASP A 463 5.98 -40.64 -34.54
N ASN A 464 7.19 -40.07 -34.45
CA ASN A 464 7.47 -38.79 -33.79
C ASN A 464 6.98 -38.75 -32.33
N GLY A 465 6.97 -39.90 -31.66
CA GLY A 465 6.60 -39.95 -30.25
C GLY A 465 7.67 -39.32 -29.37
N GLU A 466 7.22 -38.67 -28.32
CA GLU A 466 8.05 -38.11 -27.27
C GLU A 466 7.39 -38.31 -25.91
N VAL A 467 8.21 -38.44 -24.87
CA VAL A 467 7.70 -38.46 -23.50
C VAL A 467 7.16 -37.07 -23.22
N PHE A 468 5.91 -36.98 -22.77
CA PHE A 468 5.28 -35.70 -22.45
C PHE A 468 4.76 -35.63 -21.01
N ARG A 469 4.80 -36.73 -20.25
CA ARG A 469 4.40 -36.75 -18.84
C ARG A 469 4.98 -37.94 -18.06
N PHE A 470 5.40 -37.67 -16.83
CA PHE A 470 5.55 -38.66 -15.76
C PHE A 470 4.47 -38.45 -14.71
N THR A 471 3.89 -39.53 -14.19
CA THR A 471 3.00 -39.48 -13.02
C THR A 471 3.46 -40.48 -11.96
N PHE A 472 3.62 -39.99 -10.75
CA PHE A 472 4.04 -40.74 -9.56
C PHE A 472 2.87 -40.80 -8.58
N SER A 473 2.36 -41.99 -8.32
CA SER A 473 1.21 -42.20 -7.45
C SER A 473 1.16 -43.64 -6.93
N ARG A 474 0.32 -43.88 -5.91
CA ARG A 474 -0.07 -45.24 -5.48
C ARG A 474 -1.36 -45.73 -6.15
N HIS A 475 -2.11 -44.83 -6.79
CA HIS A 475 -3.28 -45.17 -7.60
C HIS A 475 -2.97 -44.94 -9.09
N ALA A 476 -3.27 -45.89 -9.98
CA ALA A 476 -3.34 -45.57 -11.42
C ALA A 476 -4.80 -45.26 -11.76
N LEU A 477 -5.04 -44.20 -12.56
CA LEU A 477 -6.37 -43.73 -12.95
C LEU A 477 -7.29 -44.83 -13.52
N ILE A 478 -6.73 -45.95 -13.98
CA ILE A 478 -7.45 -47.02 -14.69
C ILE A 478 -7.36 -48.39 -14.00
N MET A 479 -6.33 -48.67 -13.16
CA MET A 479 -6.27 -49.86 -12.31
C MET A 479 -5.45 -49.62 -11.04
N ASP A 480 -6.09 -49.78 -9.88
CA ASP A 480 -5.45 -49.72 -8.56
C ASP A 480 -4.67 -51.03 -8.31
N PRO A 481 -3.33 -51.02 -8.18
CA PRO A 481 -2.62 -52.21 -7.73
C PRO A 481 -3.15 -52.55 -6.34
N SER A 482 -3.69 -53.77 -6.17
CA SER A 482 -4.33 -54.20 -4.91
C SER A 482 -3.41 -54.18 -3.67
N ASP A 483 -2.14 -53.81 -3.84
CA ASP A 483 -1.11 -53.72 -2.82
C ASP A 483 -0.56 -52.29 -2.56
N ASN A 484 -1.16 -51.25 -3.16
CA ASN A 484 -0.84 -49.83 -2.90
C ASN A 484 0.65 -49.46 -3.09
N ARG A 485 1.36 -50.17 -3.98
CA ARG A 485 2.78 -49.88 -4.23
C ARG A 485 2.95 -48.63 -5.08
N MET A 486 4.08 -47.95 -4.88
CA MET A 486 4.43 -46.76 -5.64
C MET A 486 4.71 -47.09 -7.10
N MET A 487 4.09 -46.32 -8.00
CA MET A 487 4.19 -46.50 -9.44
C MET A 487 4.72 -45.23 -10.14
N VAL A 488 5.26 -45.45 -11.33
CA VAL A 488 5.59 -44.42 -12.32
C VAL A 488 4.85 -44.74 -13.60
N GLU A 489 3.91 -43.89 -14.00
CA GLU A 489 3.30 -43.89 -15.33
C GLU A 489 4.12 -42.97 -16.25
N ILE A 490 4.52 -43.48 -17.41
CA ILE A 490 5.23 -42.72 -18.45
C ILE A 490 4.32 -42.62 -19.65
N ARG A 491 3.90 -41.39 -20.00
CA ARG A 491 3.10 -41.13 -21.20
C ARG A 491 3.98 -40.75 -22.37
N TYR A 492 3.68 -41.34 -23.52
CA TYR A 492 4.45 -41.19 -24.75
C TYR A 492 3.49 -41.08 -25.94
N GLY A 493 3.72 -40.11 -26.82
CA GLY A 493 2.83 -39.82 -27.94
C GLY A 493 3.28 -38.58 -28.71
N GLN A 494 2.46 -38.10 -29.63
CA GLN A 494 2.76 -36.84 -30.32
C GLN A 494 2.63 -35.67 -29.35
N ALA A 495 3.60 -34.76 -29.34
CA ALA A 495 3.49 -33.52 -28.58
C ALA A 495 2.16 -32.81 -28.90
N GLN A 496 1.53 -32.23 -27.86
CA GLN A 496 0.22 -31.56 -27.87
C GLN A 496 -1.04 -32.42 -27.67
N GLY A 497 -0.93 -33.62 -27.08
CA GLY A 497 -2.05 -34.25 -26.38
C GLY A 497 -3.26 -34.66 -27.24
N SER A 498 -3.10 -34.74 -28.56
CA SER A 498 -4.17 -35.07 -29.50
C SER A 498 -4.24 -36.58 -29.73
N GLY A 499 -5.04 -37.29 -28.93
CA GLY A 499 -5.67 -38.59 -29.26
C GLY A 499 -4.79 -39.84 -29.43
N ASP A 500 -3.58 -39.69 -29.97
CA ASP A 500 -2.63 -40.76 -30.28
C ASP A 500 -1.51 -40.74 -29.23
N ALA A 501 -1.82 -41.24 -28.04
CA ALA A 501 -0.85 -41.40 -26.96
C ALA A 501 -1.04 -42.73 -26.25
N GLY A 502 0.08 -43.38 -25.94
CA GLY A 502 0.13 -44.57 -25.09
C GLY A 502 0.75 -44.26 -23.75
N TRP A 503 0.70 -45.23 -22.85
CA TRP A 503 1.43 -45.16 -21.58
C TRP A 503 1.89 -46.54 -21.15
N MET A 504 2.93 -46.54 -20.31
CA MET A 504 3.37 -47.71 -19.58
C MET A 504 3.52 -47.36 -18.10
N THR A 505 3.16 -48.31 -17.24
CA THR A 505 3.26 -48.15 -15.79
C THR A 505 4.28 -49.13 -15.24
N PHE A 506 5.14 -48.64 -14.36
CA PHE A 506 6.21 -49.40 -13.70
C PHE A 506 6.13 -49.23 -12.19
N LEU A 507 6.55 -50.25 -11.45
CA LEU A 507 6.99 -50.08 -10.07
C LEU A 507 8.36 -49.40 -10.04
N LEU A 508 8.74 -48.81 -8.90
CA LEU A 508 10.04 -48.14 -8.74
C LEU A 508 11.26 -49.05 -8.98
N ASP A 509 11.11 -50.37 -8.92
CA ASP A 509 12.17 -51.34 -9.23
C ASP A 509 12.32 -51.65 -10.74
N GLY A 510 11.47 -51.07 -11.60
CA GLY A 510 11.46 -51.30 -13.05
C GLY A 510 10.51 -52.40 -13.51
N THR A 511 9.80 -53.08 -12.60
CA THR A 511 8.79 -54.08 -12.97
C THR A 511 7.62 -53.38 -13.66
N GLN A 512 7.31 -53.77 -14.89
CA GLN A 512 6.14 -53.27 -15.62
C GLN A 512 4.86 -53.88 -15.01
N THR A 513 3.85 -53.05 -14.79
CA THR A 513 2.56 -53.44 -14.20
C THR A 513 1.38 -53.29 -15.15
N ASP A 514 1.41 -52.29 -16.04
CA ASP A 514 0.32 -52.01 -16.97
C ASP A 514 0.81 -51.30 -18.25
N GLU A 515 0.00 -51.32 -19.30
CA GLU A 515 0.23 -50.56 -20.53
C GLU A 515 -1.09 -50.24 -21.25
N LEU A 516 -1.15 -49.07 -21.89
CA LEU A 516 -2.07 -48.82 -23.01
C LEU A 516 -1.27 -48.55 -24.26
N VAL A 517 -1.51 -49.39 -25.27
CA VAL A 517 -1.05 -49.18 -26.63
C VAL A 517 -2.19 -48.52 -27.43
N PRO A 518 -1.95 -47.40 -28.14
CA PRO A 518 -2.96 -46.68 -28.93
C PRO A 518 -3.72 -47.53 -29.96
#